data_AF-A0A955VHP8-F1
#
_entry.id   AF-A0A955VHP8-F1
#
_cell.length_a   1.000
_cell.length_b   1.000
_cell.length_c   1.000
_cell.angle_alpha   90.00
_cell.angle_beta   90.00
_cell.angle_gamma   90.00
#
_symmetry.space_group_name_H-M   'P 1'
#
loop_
_entity.id
_entity.type
_entity.pdbx_description
1 polymer ?
#
loop_
_entity_poly.entity_id
_entity_poly.type
_entity_poly.pdbx_seq_one_letter_code
_entity_poly.pdbx_strand_id
1 'polypeptide(L)'
;MSDQLPAAWTADSEWSDEHQKLLYMISKYSHCARTADEKERWIRKIPLLVLIYEAIVEGVLDYDYAPASENVGTRRIYINISQEGRDDVDDLREAGLINGLKLSSKEYQSVTAYQISHKGLEVLAQVSDELRKAVDALIFHEGELLEASWNGEQFTLRTASGYERVSTITDCEDVSYVSSPYLPASLLDESSVLSSSADRASESAAGVSNIRDELSEVITLSNVSVLIGEWIPFGANQIVALND
;
A
#
# COMPACT_ATOMS: atom_id res chain seq x y z
N MET A 1 -20.45 8.30 -28.60
CA MET A 1 -20.56 9.28 -27.50
C MET A 1 -19.18 9.81 -27.29
N SER A 2 -19.02 11.13 -27.26
CA SER A 2 -17.72 11.78 -27.12
C SER A 2 -17.14 11.49 -25.74
N ASP A 3 -16.12 10.63 -25.68
CA ASP A 3 -15.23 10.53 -24.51
C ASP A 3 -14.52 11.87 -24.39
N GLN A 4 -15.08 12.75 -23.56
CA GLN A 4 -14.33 13.89 -23.07
C GLN A 4 -13.19 13.33 -22.23
N LEU A 5 -11.96 13.53 -22.72
CA LEU A 5 -10.74 13.33 -21.92
C LEU A 5 -10.97 13.95 -20.54
N PRO A 6 -10.73 13.23 -19.43
CA PRO A 6 -10.89 13.83 -18.12
C PRO A 6 -9.95 15.03 -18.02
N ALA A 7 -10.45 16.08 -17.37
CA ALA A 7 -9.69 17.29 -17.10
C ALA A 7 -8.47 16.96 -16.23
N ALA A 8 -7.36 16.68 -16.90
CA ALA A 8 -6.02 17.21 -16.66
C ALA A 8 -5.83 17.88 -15.29
N TRP A 9 -5.18 17.22 -14.32
CA TRP A 9 -4.81 17.66 -12.96
C TRP A 9 -5.10 19.15 -12.66
N THR A 10 -6.38 19.51 -12.56
CA THR A 10 -6.78 20.91 -12.38
C THR A 10 -6.71 21.23 -10.90
N ALA A 11 -6.59 22.51 -10.55
CA ALA A 11 -6.63 22.95 -9.15
C ALA A 11 -7.95 22.56 -8.43
N ASP A 12 -9.00 22.24 -9.20
CA ASP A 12 -10.29 21.72 -8.72
C ASP A 12 -10.42 20.19 -8.88
N SER A 13 -9.36 19.48 -9.29
CA SER A 13 -9.39 18.03 -9.45
C SER A 13 -9.15 17.33 -8.11
N GLU A 14 -9.81 16.19 -7.91
CA GLU A 14 -9.69 15.33 -6.72
C GLU A 14 -8.30 14.70 -6.56
N TRP A 15 -7.34 15.08 -7.40
CA TRP A 15 -6.05 14.44 -7.53
C TRP A 15 -4.94 15.23 -6.82
N SER A 16 -4.29 14.60 -5.84
CA SER A 16 -3.16 15.17 -5.13
C SER A 16 -1.85 15.09 -5.93
N ASP A 17 -0.81 15.80 -5.47
CA ASP A 17 0.55 15.61 -5.97
C ASP A 17 1.05 14.17 -5.73
N GLU A 18 0.54 13.50 -4.70
CA GLU A 18 0.91 12.11 -4.39
C GLU A 18 0.38 11.13 -5.45
N HIS A 19 -0.86 11.30 -5.91
CA HIS A 19 -1.39 10.57 -7.06
C HIS A 19 -0.54 10.74 -8.32
N GLN A 20 -0.05 11.96 -8.57
CA GLN A 20 0.81 12.26 -9.72
C GLN A 20 2.16 11.56 -9.62
N LYS A 21 2.81 11.64 -8.45
CA LYS A 21 4.09 10.96 -8.17
C LYS A 21 3.94 9.44 -8.29
N LEU A 22 2.87 8.88 -7.74
CA LEU A 22 2.57 7.45 -7.79
C LEU A 22 2.31 6.96 -9.22
N LEU A 23 1.51 7.70 -10.01
CA LEU A 23 1.29 7.39 -11.43
C LEU A 23 2.61 7.43 -12.21
N TYR A 24 3.43 8.46 -11.98
CA TYR A 24 4.75 8.58 -12.60
C TYR A 24 5.67 7.41 -12.22
N MET A 25 5.71 7.04 -10.95
CA MET A 25 6.47 5.88 -10.48
C MET A 25 6.02 4.60 -11.18
N ILE A 26 4.72 4.29 -11.21
CA ILE A 26 4.17 3.11 -11.90
C ILE A 26 4.54 3.11 -13.40
N SER A 27 4.57 4.28 -14.04
CA SER A 27 4.96 4.43 -15.46
C SER A 27 6.39 4.00 -15.76
N LYS A 28 7.31 4.03 -14.79
CA LYS A 28 8.70 3.60 -14.98
C LYS A 28 8.85 2.09 -14.87
N TYR A 29 8.00 1.46 -14.08
CA TYR A 29 8.02 0.01 -13.85
C TYR A 29 7.07 -0.78 -14.75
N SER A 30 6.27 -0.10 -15.57
CA SER A 30 5.28 -0.73 -16.43
C SER A 30 5.11 0.01 -17.75
N HIS A 31 4.67 -0.70 -18.79
CA HIS A 31 4.24 -0.08 -20.04
C HIS A 31 3.26 -0.99 -20.78
N CYS A 32 2.21 -0.38 -21.35
CA CYS A 32 1.35 -1.03 -22.34
C CYS A 32 2.09 -1.21 -23.66
N ALA A 33 1.85 -2.32 -24.34
CA ALA A 33 2.31 -2.53 -25.70
C ALA A 33 1.58 -1.57 -26.64
N ARG A 34 2.32 -0.79 -27.44
CA ARG A 34 1.76 0.10 -28.46
C ARG A 34 1.63 -0.60 -29.81
N THR A 35 2.36 -1.70 -29.98
CA THR A 35 2.34 -2.53 -31.20
C THR A 35 2.22 -4.00 -30.81
N ALA A 36 1.83 -4.85 -31.76
CA ALA A 36 1.66 -6.29 -31.52
C ALA A 36 2.97 -7.01 -31.13
N ASP A 37 4.13 -6.42 -31.46
CA ASP A 37 5.45 -7.01 -31.21
C ASP A 37 6.10 -6.48 -29.92
N GLU A 38 5.53 -5.43 -29.31
CA GLU A 38 6.05 -4.84 -28.09
C GLU A 38 5.63 -5.68 -26.87
N LYS A 39 6.60 -6.01 -26.01
CA LYS A 39 6.35 -6.79 -24.80
C LYS A 39 5.87 -5.91 -23.68
N GLU A 40 4.65 -6.13 -23.22
CA GLU A 40 4.14 -5.45 -22.03
C GLU A 40 4.98 -5.69 -20.78
N ARG A 41 5.05 -4.67 -19.91
CA ARG A 41 5.62 -4.79 -18.57
C ARG A 41 4.59 -4.40 -17.52
N TRP A 42 4.57 -5.16 -16.43
CA TRP A 42 3.67 -5.00 -15.29
C TRP A 42 4.48 -4.96 -13.99
N ILE A 43 4.11 -4.07 -13.06
CA ILE A 43 4.67 -4.05 -11.70
C ILE A 43 3.77 -4.86 -10.76
N ARG A 44 4.35 -5.78 -9.99
CA ARG A 44 3.57 -6.58 -9.02
C ARG A 44 3.26 -5.76 -7.77
N LYS A 45 2.14 -6.06 -7.11
CA LYS A 45 1.69 -5.37 -5.88
C LYS A 45 2.78 -5.28 -4.82
N ILE A 46 3.43 -6.40 -4.48
CA ILE A 46 4.43 -6.42 -3.39
C ILE A 46 5.63 -5.50 -3.71
N PRO A 47 6.32 -5.60 -4.86
CA PRO A 47 7.33 -4.61 -5.26
C PRO A 47 6.84 -3.16 -5.25
N LEU A 48 5.61 -2.88 -5.70
CA LEU A 48 5.05 -1.53 -5.66
C LEU A 48 4.90 -1.01 -4.22
N LEU A 49 4.40 -1.84 -3.30
CA LEU A 49 4.30 -1.48 -1.89
C LEU A 49 5.66 -1.19 -1.25
N VAL A 50 6.71 -1.92 -1.66
CA VAL A 50 8.08 -1.62 -1.23
C VAL A 50 8.53 -0.26 -1.71
N LEU A 51 8.28 0.08 -2.98
CA LEU A 51 8.65 1.38 -3.52
C LEU A 51 7.87 2.53 -2.86
N ILE A 52 6.58 2.33 -2.56
CA ILE A 52 5.76 3.31 -1.83
C ILE A 52 6.34 3.54 -0.42
N TYR A 53 6.65 2.47 0.32
CA TYR A 53 7.26 2.59 1.64
C TYR A 53 8.59 3.36 1.60
N GLU A 54 9.47 3.03 0.65
CA GLU A 54 10.76 3.72 0.51
C GLU A 54 10.57 5.18 0.08
N ALA A 55 9.53 5.49 -0.70
CA ALA A 55 9.19 6.86 -1.05
C ALA A 55 8.74 7.68 0.18
N ILE A 56 8.01 7.06 1.11
CA ILE A 56 7.60 7.70 2.37
C ILE A 56 8.82 7.97 3.24
N VAL A 57 9.70 6.98 3.42
CA VAL A 57 10.93 7.11 4.23
C VAL A 57 11.86 8.21 3.71
N GLU A 58 11.93 8.40 2.39
CA GLU A 58 12.74 9.46 1.76
C GLU A 58 11.99 10.81 1.65
N GLY A 59 10.76 10.92 2.18
CA GLY A 59 9.93 12.13 2.15
C GLY A 59 9.44 12.52 0.76
N VAL A 60 9.43 11.58 -0.19
CA VAL A 60 8.91 11.78 -1.55
C VAL A 60 7.40 11.66 -1.58
N LEU A 61 6.83 10.72 -0.84
CA LEU A 61 5.38 10.61 -0.63
C LEU A 61 5.06 11.01 0.82
N ASP A 62 4.06 11.86 0.99
CA ASP A 62 3.57 12.29 2.32
C ASP A 62 2.37 11.42 2.72
N TYR A 63 2.65 10.16 3.04
CA TYR A 63 1.66 9.21 3.57
C TYR A 63 2.15 8.62 4.88
N ASP A 64 1.22 8.11 5.69
CA ASP A 64 1.59 7.25 6.81
C ASP A 64 1.71 5.78 6.40
N TYR A 65 2.47 5.00 7.18
CA TYR A 65 2.54 3.55 7.05
C TYR A 65 2.32 2.85 8.40
N ALA A 66 1.83 1.61 8.36
CA ALA A 66 1.71 0.77 9.53
C ALA A 66 2.04 -0.70 9.21
N PRO A 67 2.52 -1.49 10.20
CA PRO A 67 2.73 -2.92 10.02
C PRO A 67 1.46 -3.65 9.62
N ALA A 68 1.52 -4.41 8.52
CA ALA A 68 0.43 -5.25 8.04
C ALA A 68 0.94 -6.62 7.59
N SER A 69 0.12 -7.65 7.82
CA SER A 69 0.45 -9.02 7.44
C SER A 69 0.15 -9.28 5.96
N GLU A 70 1.18 -9.64 5.19
CA GLU A 70 1.06 -9.93 3.75
C GLU A 70 1.67 -11.29 3.40
N ASN A 71 1.21 -11.84 2.27
CA ASN A 71 1.78 -13.05 1.70
C ASN A 71 2.88 -12.68 0.69
N VAL A 72 4.10 -13.14 0.94
CA VAL A 72 5.26 -12.97 0.06
C VAL A 72 5.74 -14.36 -0.35
N GLY A 73 5.31 -14.77 -1.54
CA GLY A 73 5.38 -16.17 -1.94
C GLY A 73 4.63 -17.05 -0.94
N THR A 74 5.26 -18.12 -0.47
CA THR A 74 4.62 -19.06 0.48
C THR A 74 4.68 -18.62 1.94
N ARG A 75 5.32 -17.49 2.26
CA ARG A 75 5.49 -17.00 3.63
C ARG A 75 4.55 -15.85 3.92
N ARG A 76 3.96 -15.86 5.10
CA ARG A 76 3.25 -14.72 5.66
C ARG A 76 4.20 -13.94 6.53
N ILE A 77 4.43 -12.68 6.21
CA ILE A 77 5.34 -11.78 6.93
C ILE A 77 4.64 -10.45 7.21
N TYR A 78 5.11 -9.72 8.21
CA TYR A 78 4.69 -8.34 8.45
C TYR A 78 5.60 -7.39 7.66
N ILE A 79 4.98 -6.43 6.99
CA ILE A 79 5.64 -5.36 6.27
C ILE A 79 4.90 -4.04 6.54
N ASN A 80 5.64 -2.93 6.58
CA ASN A 80 5.08 -1.60 6.67
C ASN A 80 4.36 -1.24 5.37
N ILE A 81 3.10 -0.85 5.48
CA ILE A 81 2.21 -0.57 4.36
C ILE A 81 1.45 0.72 4.64
N SER A 82 1.43 1.60 3.65
CA SER A 82 0.52 2.74 3.63
C SER A 82 -0.87 2.34 3.14
N GLN A 83 -1.91 2.71 3.91
CA GLN A 83 -3.30 2.56 3.44
C GLN A 83 -3.62 3.63 2.41
N GLU A 84 -3.23 4.88 2.64
CA GLU A 84 -3.37 5.98 1.67
C GLU A 84 -2.71 5.63 0.33
N GLY A 85 -1.47 5.11 0.36
CA GLY A 85 -0.80 4.66 -0.85
C GLY A 85 -1.48 3.48 -1.55
N ARG A 86 -2.30 2.68 -0.86
CA ARG A 86 -3.14 1.64 -1.51
C ARG A 86 -4.40 2.23 -2.11
N ASP A 87 -5.04 3.11 -1.36
CA ASP A 87 -6.25 3.79 -1.76
C ASP A 87 -5.97 4.61 -3.03
N ASP A 88 -4.86 5.37 -3.07
CA ASP A 88 -4.43 6.12 -4.26
C ASP A 88 -4.12 5.18 -5.46
N VAL A 89 -3.56 3.98 -5.24
CA VAL A 89 -3.39 2.98 -6.32
C VAL A 89 -4.75 2.55 -6.86
N ASP A 90 -5.72 2.32 -5.97
CA ASP A 90 -7.08 1.94 -6.35
C ASP A 90 -7.82 3.09 -7.03
N ASP A 91 -7.66 4.34 -6.58
CA ASP A 91 -8.22 5.53 -7.22
C ASP A 91 -7.68 5.71 -8.66
N LEU A 92 -6.35 5.57 -8.85
CA LEU A 92 -5.74 5.57 -10.18
C LEU A 92 -6.30 4.45 -11.07
N ARG A 93 -6.59 3.27 -10.50
CA ARG A 93 -7.17 2.13 -11.22
C ARG A 93 -8.62 2.39 -11.58
N GLU A 94 -9.42 2.92 -10.66
CA GLU A 94 -10.84 3.21 -10.86
C GLU A 94 -11.06 4.33 -11.86
N ALA A 95 -10.18 5.33 -11.87
CA ALA A 95 -10.13 6.34 -12.92
C ALA A 95 -9.59 5.82 -14.26
N GLY A 96 -9.13 4.58 -14.35
CA GLY A 96 -8.60 3.96 -15.56
C GLY A 96 -7.26 4.55 -16.02
N LEU A 97 -6.51 5.20 -15.13
CA LEU A 97 -5.16 5.70 -15.40
C LEU A 97 -4.13 4.56 -15.32
N ILE A 98 -4.44 3.52 -14.55
CA ILE A 98 -3.69 2.26 -14.53
C ILE A 98 -4.64 1.07 -14.75
N ASN A 99 -4.11 0.01 -15.33
CA ASN A 99 -4.74 -1.28 -15.48
C ASN A 99 -4.35 -2.19 -14.31
N GLY A 100 -5.26 -3.07 -13.89
CA GLY A 100 -5.01 -4.11 -12.89
C GLY A 100 -5.19 -5.50 -13.48
N LEU A 101 -4.24 -6.40 -13.21
CA LEU A 101 -4.27 -7.79 -13.64
C LEU A 101 -4.09 -8.73 -12.44
N LYS A 102 -5.01 -9.68 -12.27
CA LYS A 102 -4.84 -10.79 -11.32
C LYS A 102 -4.26 -12.00 -12.05
N LEU A 103 -3.14 -12.47 -11.53
CA LEU A 103 -2.37 -13.60 -12.05
C LEU A 103 -2.39 -14.73 -11.03
N SER A 104 -2.35 -15.97 -11.49
CA SER A 104 -2.04 -17.11 -10.61
C SER A 104 -0.54 -17.34 -10.62
N SER A 105 0.08 -17.39 -9.45
CA SER A 105 1.48 -17.81 -9.31
C SER A 105 1.63 -19.30 -9.62
N LYS A 106 2.88 -19.77 -9.71
CA LYS A 106 3.18 -21.21 -9.88
C LYS A 106 2.67 -22.05 -8.70
N GLU A 107 2.54 -21.42 -7.54
CA GLU A 107 2.03 -21.95 -6.29
C GLU A 107 0.51 -21.72 -6.14
N TYR A 108 -0.19 -21.38 -7.23
CA TYR A 108 -1.62 -21.11 -7.27
C TYR A 108 -2.09 -19.97 -6.37
N GLN A 109 -1.19 -19.06 -5.99
CA GLN A 109 -1.55 -17.86 -5.24
C GLN A 109 -1.96 -16.75 -6.20
N SER A 110 -3.02 -16.03 -5.86
CA SER A 110 -3.42 -14.85 -6.65
C SER A 110 -2.45 -13.70 -6.38
N VAL A 111 -1.82 -13.19 -7.43
CA VAL A 111 -0.92 -12.03 -7.42
C VAL A 111 -1.57 -10.93 -8.25
N THR A 112 -1.66 -9.73 -7.68
CA THR A 112 -2.10 -8.54 -8.43
C THR A 112 -0.90 -7.82 -9.02
N ALA A 113 -1.02 -7.35 -10.25
CA ALA A 113 -0.04 -6.53 -10.93
C ALA A 113 -0.72 -5.34 -11.61
N TYR A 114 0.02 -4.25 -11.77
CA TYR A 114 -0.46 -2.98 -12.29
C TYR A 114 0.36 -2.56 -13.50
N GLN A 115 -0.27 -1.80 -14.40
CA GLN A 115 0.37 -1.25 -15.58
C GLN A 115 -0.23 0.11 -15.90
N ILE A 116 0.59 1.09 -16.27
CA ILE A 116 0.07 2.38 -16.74
C ILE A 116 -0.77 2.21 -18.01
N SER A 117 -1.94 2.84 -18.08
CA SER A 117 -2.81 2.78 -19.26
C SER A 117 -2.43 3.84 -20.30
N HIS A 118 -2.99 3.77 -21.51
CA HIS A 118 -2.84 4.84 -22.51
C HIS A 118 -3.34 6.20 -22.00
N LYS A 119 -4.49 6.19 -21.31
CA LYS A 119 -5.06 7.37 -20.66
C LYS A 119 -4.12 7.90 -19.56
N GLY A 120 -3.54 6.99 -18.76
CA GLY A 120 -2.53 7.33 -17.78
C GLY A 120 -1.32 8.04 -18.40
N LEU A 121 -0.82 7.56 -19.55
CA LEU A 121 0.31 8.19 -20.25
C LEU A 121 -0.01 9.62 -20.75
N GLU A 122 -1.23 9.85 -21.25
CA GLU A 122 -1.67 11.19 -21.69
C GLU A 122 -1.72 12.18 -20.53
N VAL A 123 -2.30 11.74 -19.41
CA VAL A 123 -2.41 12.52 -18.18
C VAL A 123 -1.03 12.73 -17.53
N LEU A 124 -0.13 11.75 -17.66
CA LEU A 124 1.23 11.83 -17.14
C LEU A 124 2.03 12.98 -17.76
N ALA A 125 1.73 13.35 -19.01
CA ALA A 125 2.43 14.43 -19.72
C ALA A 125 2.37 15.78 -18.99
N GLN A 126 1.38 15.96 -18.12
CA GLN A 126 1.11 17.20 -17.38
C GLN A 126 1.73 17.22 -15.98
N VAL A 127 2.23 16.09 -15.49
CA VAL A 127 2.94 16.03 -14.20
C VAL A 127 4.18 16.91 -14.28
N SER A 128 4.35 17.77 -13.28
CA SER A 128 5.44 18.75 -13.24
C SER A 128 6.82 18.09 -13.19
N ASP A 129 7.83 18.79 -13.71
CA ASP A 129 9.21 18.29 -13.69
C ASP A 129 9.76 18.18 -12.27
N GLU A 130 9.28 19.01 -11.34
CA GLU A 130 9.62 18.96 -9.92
C GLU A 130 9.22 17.62 -9.30
N LEU A 131 7.97 17.20 -9.48
CA LEU A 131 7.45 15.93 -8.96
C LEU A 131 8.15 14.73 -9.60
N ARG A 132 8.40 14.79 -10.91
CA ARG A 132 9.14 13.74 -11.63
C ARG A 132 10.55 13.58 -11.11
N LYS A 133 11.26 14.68 -10.88
CA LYS A 133 12.64 14.65 -10.36
C LYS A 133 12.70 14.07 -8.96
N ALA A 134 11.73 14.38 -8.09
CA ALA A 134 11.66 13.81 -6.75
C ALA A 134 11.54 12.27 -6.81
N VAL A 135 10.64 11.76 -7.66
CA VAL A 135 10.47 10.32 -7.87
C VAL A 135 11.69 9.70 -8.55
N ASP A 136 12.27 10.34 -9.57
CA ASP A 136 13.45 9.82 -10.27
C ASP A 136 14.66 9.70 -9.32
N ALA A 137 14.84 10.64 -8.40
CA ALA A 137 15.90 10.59 -7.38
C ALA A 137 15.76 9.39 -6.44
N LEU A 138 14.54 8.91 -6.21
CA LEU A 138 14.26 7.73 -5.39
C LEU A 138 14.50 6.42 -6.14
N ILE A 139 14.00 6.32 -7.38
CA ILE A 139 13.90 5.03 -8.09
C ILE A 139 15.08 4.75 -9.01
N PHE A 140 15.95 5.74 -9.28
CA PHE A 140 17.17 5.54 -10.06
C PHE A 140 18.42 5.59 -9.19
N HIS A 141 19.37 4.71 -9.49
CA HIS A 141 20.74 4.77 -8.99
C HIS A 141 21.70 4.75 -10.19
N GLU A 142 22.54 5.77 -10.30
CA GLU A 142 23.50 5.94 -11.42
C GLU A 142 22.87 5.81 -12.83
N GLY A 143 21.60 6.23 -12.98
CA GLY A 143 20.85 6.17 -14.24
C GLY A 143 20.17 4.83 -14.52
N GLU A 144 20.26 3.86 -13.61
CA GLU A 144 19.57 2.58 -13.69
C GLU A 144 18.40 2.50 -12.72
N LEU A 145 17.29 1.91 -13.16
CA LEU A 145 16.09 1.74 -12.36
C LEU A 145 16.30 0.67 -11.28
N LEU A 146 15.94 0.98 -10.04
CA LEU A 146 16.00 0.07 -8.90
C LEU A 146 14.84 -0.92 -8.92
N GLU A 147 15.11 -2.22 -8.89
CA GLU A 147 14.07 -3.26 -8.80
C GLU A 147 13.92 -3.78 -7.37
N ALA A 148 12.72 -3.64 -6.82
CA ALA A 148 12.35 -4.23 -5.53
C ALA A 148 12.10 -5.73 -5.68
N SER A 149 12.82 -6.53 -4.88
CA SER A 149 12.69 -7.99 -4.90
C SER A 149 12.87 -8.59 -3.51
N TRP A 150 12.22 -9.74 -3.28
CA TRP A 150 12.40 -10.55 -2.08
C TRP A 150 13.45 -11.62 -2.32
N ASN A 151 14.49 -11.67 -1.48
CA ASN A 151 15.58 -12.63 -1.63
C ASN A 151 15.39 -13.94 -0.83
N GLY A 152 14.27 -14.07 -0.12
CA GLY A 152 14.00 -15.19 0.80
C GLY A 152 14.03 -14.79 2.27
N GLU A 153 14.66 -13.67 2.60
CA GLU A 153 14.89 -13.20 3.96
C GLU A 153 14.53 -11.72 4.16
N GLN A 154 14.86 -10.87 3.18
CA GLN A 154 14.63 -9.43 3.23
C GLN A 154 14.27 -8.88 1.84
N PHE A 155 13.67 -7.69 1.83
CA PHE A 155 13.46 -6.93 0.60
C PHE A 155 14.72 -6.16 0.22
N THR A 156 15.04 -6.16 -1.08
CA THR A 156 16.23 -5.52 -1.62
C THR A 156 15.86 -4.72 -2.86
N LEU A 157 16.43 -3.52 -3.00
CA LEU A 157 16.39 -2.68 -4.18
C LEU A 157 17.70 -2.85 -4.95
N ARG A 158 17.62 -3.27 -6.23
CA ARG A 158 18.80 -3.63 -7.02
C ARG A 158 18.83 -2.96 -8.39
N THR A 159 20.01 -2.61 -8.87
CA THR A 159 20.23 -2.27 -10.28
C THR A 159 20.72 -3.49 -11.08
N ALA A 160 20.68 -3.39 -12.41
CA ALA A 160 21.24 -4.43 -13.27
C ALA A 160 22.78 -4.51 -13.20
N SER A 161 23.46 -3.39 -12.92
CA SER A 161 24.92 -3.34 -12.73
C SER A 161 25.40 -3.95 -11.40
N GLY A 162 24.49 -4.25 -10.47
CA GLY A 162 24.80 -4.95 -9.22
C GLY A 162 24.84 -4.06 -7.98
N TYR A 163 24.41 -2.80 -8.05
CA TYR A 163 24.10 -2.04 -6.83
C TYR A 163 22.93 -2.74 -6.11
N GLU A 164 23.03 -2.82 -4.78
CA GLU A 164 22.02 -3.42 -3.92
C GLU A 164 21.94 -2.67 -2.60
N ARG A 165 20.71 -2.34 -2.17
CA ARG A 165 20.41 -1.90 -0.80
C ARG A 165 19.26 -2.68 -0.21
N VAL A 166 19.27 -2.87 1.10
CA VAL A 166 18.19 -3.52 1.85
C VAL A 166 17.13 -2.49 2.17
N SER A 167 15.86 -2.84 1.90
CA SER A 167 14.71 -2.03 2.29
C SER A 167 14.37 -2.30 3.75
N THR A 168 14.01 -1.25 4.48
CA THR A 168 13.61 -1.35 5.90
C THR A 168 12.12 -1.66 6.07
N ILE A 169 11.41 -2.02 4.99
CA ILE A 169 9.95 -2.27 5.02
C ILE A 169 9.53 -3.36 6.04
N THR A 170 10.41 -4.30 6.36
CA THR A 170 10.15 -5.35 7.36
C THR A 170 10.44 -4.91 8.78
N ASP A 171 11.04 -3.73 8.98
CA ASP A 171 11.36 -3.18 10.30
C ASP A 171 10.09 -2.53 10.87
N CYS A 172 9.21 -3.38 11.39
CA CYS A 172 7.96 -2.95 11.99
C CYS A 172 8.23 -2.29 13.35
N GLU A 173 7.63 -1.13 13.56
CA GLU A 173 7.61 -0.49 14.88
C GLU A 173 6.79 -1.31 15.87
N ASP A 174 7.18 -1.26 17.14
CA ASP A 174 6.48 -1.93 18.23
C ASP A 174 5.89 -0.89 19.17
N VAL A 175 4.57 -0.96 19.36
CA VAL A 175 3.86 -0.09 20.30
C VAL A 175 3.48 -0.95 21.49
N SER A 176 4.12 -0.68 22.62
CA SER A 176 3.75 -1.29 23.89
C SER A 176 2.41 -0.74 24.38
N TYR A 177 1.41 -1.60 24.53
CA TYR A 177 0.11 -1.23 25.08
C TYR A 177 -0.36 -2.21 26.14
N VAL A 178 -1.22 -1.71 27.04
CA VAL A 178 -1.96 -2.53 28.00
C VAL A 178 -3.44 -2.36 27.68
N SER A 179 -4.13 -3.47 27.42
CA SER A 179 -5.56 -3.48 27.13
C SER A 179 -6.34 -4.15 28.25
N SER A 180 -7.59 -3.69 28.42
CA SER A 180 -8.60 -4.36 29.25
C SER A 180 -9.70 -4.87 28.33
N PRO A 181 -10.27 -6.07 28.56
CA PRO A 181 -11.42 -6.53 27.80
C PRO A 181 -12.60 -5.58 28.04
N TYR A 182 -13.28 -5.20 26.95
CA TYR A 182 -14.48 -4.38 27.00
C TYR A 182 -15.61 -5.04 26.21
N LEU A 183 -16.77 -5.18 26.85
CA LEU A 183 -18.04 -5.56 26.23
C LEU A 183 -19.12 -4.58 26.71
N PRO A 184 -19.94 -4.04 25.80
CA PRO A 184 -21.09 -3.21 26.18
C PRO A 184 -22.04 -3.95 27.13
N ALA A 185 -22.67 -3.22 28.06
CA ALA A 185 -23.60 -3.79 29.04
C ALA A 185 -24.76 -4.58 28.41
N SER A 186 -25.20 -4.21 27.20
CA SER A 186 -26.24 -4.93 26.47
C SER A 186 -25.83 -6.33 25.99
N LEU A 187 -24.53 -6.64 26.00
CA LEU A 187 -23.96 -7.95 25.64
C LEU A 187 -23.41 -8.71 26.85
N LEU A 188 -23.41 -8.08 28.04
CA LEU A 188 -23.01 -8.72 29.27
C LEU A 188 -24.22 -9.41 29.89
N ASP A 189 -24.03 -10.66 30.33
CA ASP A 189 -24.95 -11.28 31.27
C ASP A 189 -24.85 -10.54 32.62
N GLU A 190 -25.94 -10.49 33.40
CA GLU A 190 -26.01 -9.72 34.66
C GLU A 190 -24.95 -10.14 35.69
N SER A 191 -24.36 -11.32 35.51
CA SER A 191 -23.32 -11.90 36.37
C SER A 191 -21.88 -11.61 35.92
N SER A 192 -21.67 -11.06 34.73
CA SER A 192 -20.35 -10.93 34.11
C SER A 192 -19.65 -9.63 34.50
N VAL A 193 -18.54 -9.73 35.23
CA VAL A 193 -17.62 -8.61 35.51
C VAL A 193 -16.40 -8.74 34.61
N LEU A 194 -16.12 -7.70 33.82
CA LEU A 194 -14.92 -7.65 32.99
C LEU A 194 -13.69 -7.34 33.86
N SER A 195 -12.58 -8.01 33.58
CA SER A 195 -11.30 -7.69 34.22
C SER A 195 -10.77 -6.34 33.73
N SER A 196 -9.99 -5.68 34.58
CA SER A 196 -9.26 -4.46 34.23
C SER A 196 -7.77 -4.69 34.41
N SER A 197 -6.99 -4.21 33.44
CA SER A 197 -5.53 -4.19 33.46
C SER A 197 -4.98 -2.80 33.79
N ALA A 198 -5.79 -1.90 34.35
CA ALA A 198 -5.39 -0.50 34.57
C ALA A 198 -4.19 -0.37 35.52
N ASP A 199 -4.07 -1.27 36.49
CA ASP A 199 -2.94 -1.39 37.42
C ASP A 199 -1.61 -1.74 36.72
N ARG A 200 -1.69 -2.34 35.53
CA ARG A 200 -0.54 -2.73 34.71
C ARG A 200 -0.12 -1.66 33.71
N ALA A 201 -0.82 -0.52 33.63
CA ALA A 201 -0.55 0.52 32.63
C ALA A 201 0.91 1.04 32.64
N SER A 202 1.59 0.99 33.78
CA SER A 202 3.01 1.35 33.86
C SER A 202 3.93 0.41 33.07
N GLU A 203 3.50 -0.84 32.82
CA GLU A 203 4.28 -1.81 32.05
C GLU A 203 4.50 -1.36 30.60
N SER A 204 3.49 -0.74 29.96
CA SER A 204 3.64 -0.22 28.60
C SER A 204 4.63 0.94 28.49
N ALA A 205 4.92 1.64 29.59
CA ALA A 205 5.90 2.72 29.63
C ALA A 205 7.35 2.23 29.82
N ALA A 206 7.55 0.95 30.13
CA ALA A 206 8.87 0.35 30.33
C ALA A 206 9.55 -0.10 29.01
N GLY A 207 8.80 -0.13 27.90
CA GLY A 207 9.31 -0.47 26.58
C GLY A 207 10.27 0.60 26.03
N VAL A 208 11.25 0.18 25.23
CA VAL A 208 12.04 1.11 24.42
C VAL A 208 11.20 1.47 23.20
N SER A 209 10.83 2.75 23.06
CA SER A 209 10.15 3.21 21.86
C SER A 209 11.08 3.11 20.66
N ASN A 210 10.64 2.44 19.60
CA ASN A 210 11.27 2.46 18.28
C ASN A 210 10.41 3.23 17.26
N ILE A 211 9.43 4.00 17.74
CA ILE A 211 8.60 4.89 16.92
C ILE A 211 9.50 5.99 16.35
N ARG A 212 9.53 6.10 15.03
CA ARG A 212 10.42 7.02 14.31
C ARG A 212 9.87 8.44 14.22
N ASP A 213 8.55 8.62 14.36
CA ASP A 213 7.87 9.90 14.20
C ASP A 213 7.44 10.55 15.52
N GLU A 214 7.37 11.89 15.52
CA GLU A 214 6.68 12.66 16.55
C GLU A 214 5.16 12.59 16.32
N LEU A 215 4.53 11.54 16.86
CA LEU A 215 3.08 11.39 16.82
C LEU A 215 2.42 12.45 17.72
N SER A 216 1.74 13.42 17.11
CA SER A 216 0.99 14.48 17.83
C SER A 216 -0.50 14.19 17.97
N GLU A 217 -0.95 13.04 17.48
CA GLU A 217 -2.36 12.72 17.37
C GLU A 217 -2.96 12.22 18.70
N VAL A 218 -3.84 13.02 19.27
CA VAL A 218 -4.62 12.65 20.46
C VAL A 218 -6.08 12.50 20.06
N ILE A 219 -6.51 11.27 19.78
CA ILE A 219 -7.92 10.97 19.58
C ILE A 219 -8.59 10.86 20.96
N THR A 220 -9.28 11.92 21.38
CA THR A 220 -10.09 11.88 22.61
C THR A 220 -11.53 11.52 22.27
N LEU A 221 -11.91 10.28 22.55
CA LEU A 221 -13.28 9.79 22.44
C LEU A 221 -13.89 9.69 23.84
N SER A 222 -15.14 10.12 23.99
CA SER A 222 -15.89 9.95 25.24
C SER A 222 -17.30 9.46 24.93
N ASN A 223 -17.75 8.43 25.66
CA ASN A 223 -19.05 7.79 25.49
C ASN A 223 -19.34 7.27 24.07
N VAL A 224 -18.33 6.75 23.37
CA VAL A 224 -18.54 6.10 22.07
C VAL A 224 -19.08 4.69 22.27
N SER A 225 -20.22 4.38 21.64
CA SER A 225 -20.78 3.03 21.57
C SER A 225 -21.05 2.69 20.10
N VAL A 226 -20.32 1.73 19.55
CA VAL A 226 -20.51 1.24 18.19
C VAL A 226 -20.81 -0.25 18.26
N LEU A 227 -21.95 -0.65 17.71
CA LEU A 227 -22.38 -2.05 17.61
C LEU A 227 -22.69 -2.33 16.15
N ILE A 228 -21.86 -3.13 15.50
CA ILE A 228 -22.05 -3.55 14.11
C ILE A 228 -22.10 -5.07 14.10
N GLY A 229 -23.18 -5.61 13.55
CA GLY A 229 -23.32 -7.02 13.31
C GLY A 229 -24.04 -7.26 12.00
N GLU A 230 -23.37 -7.90 11.05
CA GLU A 230 -23.91 -9.12 10.44
C GLU A 230 -22.78 -10.01 9.96
N TRP A 231 -22.91 -11.30 10.23
CA TRP A 231 -22.04 -12.35 9.70
C TRP A 231 -22.91 -13.34 8.93
N ILE A 232 -22.73 -13.39 7.60
CA ILE A 232 -23.24 -14.48 6.77
C ILE A 232 -22.05 -15.08 6.01
N PRO A 233 -21.57 -16.28 6.38
CA PRO A 233 -20.55 -16.97 5.62
C PRO A 233 -21.22 -17.64 4.41
N PHE A 234 -21.20 -16.99 3.24
CA PHE A 234 -21.12 -17.82 2.05
C PHE A 234 -19.66 -18.26 1.94
N GLY A 235 -19.43 -19.57 2.14
CA GLY A 235 -18.13 -20.20 1.88
C GLY A 235 -17.62 -19.89 0.47
N ALA A 236 -16.38 -20.26 0.15
CA ALA A 236 -15.73 -19.92 -1.11
C ALA A 236 -16.57 -20.30 -2.35
N ASN A 237 -17.45 -19.41 -2.79
CA ASN A 237 -18.09 -19.44 -4.08
C ASN A 237 -17.06 -18.96 -5.10
N GLN A 238 -16.05 -19.79 -5.37
CA GLN A 238 -15.37 -19.72 -6.66
C GLN A 238 -16.36 -20.23 -7.71
N ILE A 239 -17.35 -19.42 -8.06
CA ILE A 239 -18.02 -19.53 -9.35
C ILE A 239 -17.07 -18.85 -10.33
N VAL A 240 -16.06 -19.59 -10.79
CA VAL A 240 -15.50 -19.34 -12.11
C VAL A 240 -16.61 -19.73 -13.06
N ALA A 241 -17.41 -18.76 -13.48
CA ALA A 241 -18.15 -18.90 -14.72
C ALA A 241 -17.10 -19.03 -15.82
N LEU A 242 -16.72 -20.27 -16.12
CA LEU A 242 -16.13 -20.63 -17.39
C LEU A 242 -17.18 -20.26 -18.43
N ASN A 243 -17.01 -19.12 -19.09
CA ASN A 243 -17.67 -18.90 -20.35
C ASN A 243 -17.00 -19.82 -21.36
N ASP A 244 -17.83 -20.68 -21.97
CA ASP A 244 -17.53 -21.45 -23.18
C ASP A 244 -17.04 -20.56 -24.34
#